data_AF-A0A562QQK2-F1
#
_entry.id   AF-A0A562QQK2-F1
#
_cell.length_a   1.000
_cell.length_b   1.000
_cell.length_c   1.000
_cell.angle_alpha   90.00
_cell.angle_beta   90.00
_cell.angle_gamma   90.00
#
_symmetry.space_group_name_H-M   'P 1'
#
loop_
_entity.id
_entity.type
_entity.pdbx_description
1 polymer ?
#
loop_
_entity_poly.entity_id
_entity_poly.type
_entity_poly.pdbx_seq_one_letter_code
_entity_poly.pdbx_strand_id
1 'polypeptide(L)'
;MLAHAFEALTEVLHSLFDEEPKPVLHVGEVIICWTYLALLEEAVSLEQLGLHTTVNPALKEIVHKTMDGASSQASRLKEFLQNEGVSLPPVSEPKPISDPSSIPLGAKMTDAEIANAVNLKLASAITMCATRLRTVVEG
;
A
#
# COMPACT_ATOMS: atom_id res chain seq x y z
N MET A 1 -12.05 38.08 3.19
CA MET A 1 -11.13 37.20 3.97
C MET A 1 -11.87 36.48 5.10
N LEU A 2 -12.55 37.18 6.02
CA LEU A 2 -13.38 36.55 7.07
C LEU A 2 -14.62 35.81 6.55
N ALA A 3 -15.29 36.32 5.50
CA ALA A 3 -16.47 35.68 4.91
C ALA A 3 -16.17 34.28 4.33
N HIS A 4 -15.07 34.13 3.60
CA HIS A 4 -14.68 32.84 3.02
C HIS A 4 -14.25 31.80 4.07
N ALA A 5 -13.68 32.23 5.19
CA ALA A 5 -13.38 31.34 6.30
C ALA A 5 -14.66 30.82 6.96
N PHE A 6 -15.70 31.65 7.04
CA PHE A 6 -17.00 31.27 7.57
C PHE A 6 -17.77 30.35 6.61
N GLU A 7 -17.72 30.61 5.30
CA GLU A 7 -18.29 29.73 4.27
C GLU A 7 -17.67 28.34 4.30
N ALA A 8 -16.34 28.23 4.29
CA ALA A 8 -15.65 26.95 4.36
C ALA A 8 -15.99 26.18 5.64
N LEU A 9 -16.11 26.87 6.77
CA LEU A 9 -16.51 26.24 8.04
C LEU A 9 -17.96 25.75 7.98
N THR A 10 -18.83 26.49 7.31
CA THR A 10 -20.26 26.14 7.15
C THR A 10 -20.42 24.97 6.18
N GLU A 11 -19.63 24.88 5.11
CA GLU A 11 -19.57 23.71 4.21
C GLU A 11 -19.07 22.44 4.94
N VAL A 12 -18.04 22.55 5.76
CA VAL A 12 -17.58 21.42 6.59
C VAL A 12 -18.70 20.99 7.55
N LEU A 13 -19.39 21.94 8.17
CA LEU A 13 -20.50 21.63 9.07
C LEU A 13 -21.67 20.98 8.32
N HIS A 14 -22.00 21.43 7.11
CA HIS A 14 -22.99 20.79 6.26
C HIS A 14 -22.58 19.39 5.83
N SER A 15 -21.35 19.18 5.36
CA SER A 15 -20.87 17.84 4.94
C SER A 15 -20.83 16.82 6.09
N LEU A 16 -20.72 17.26 7.34
CA LEU A 16 -20.81 16.39 8.52
C LEU A 16 -22.25 15.96 8.85
N PHE A 17 -23.26 16.72 8.41
CA PHE A 17 -24.68 16.46 8.68
C PHE A 17 -25.48 16.15 7.40
N ASP A 18 -24.83 16.11 6.23
CA ASP A 18 -25.49 15.79 4.97
C ASP A 18 -25.77 14.28 4.89
N GLU A 19 -27.04 13.93 4.68
CA GLU A 19 -27.48 12.55 4.42
C GLU A 19 -27.38 12.21 2.91
N GLU A 20 -26.51 12.90 2.15
CA GLU A 20 -26.33 12.59 0.74
C GLU A 20 -25.85 11.14 0.55
N PRO A 21 -26.38 10.40 -0.45
CA PRO A 21 -25.91 9.07 -0.75
C PRO A 21 -24.42 9.10 -1.03
N LYS A 22 -23.66 8.22 -0.36
CA LYS A 22 -22.21 8.11 -0.55
C LYS A 22 -21.90 8.02 -2.06
N PRO A 23 -21.11 8.93 -2.63
CA PRO A 23 -20.86 8.95 -4.06
C PRO A 23 -20.13 7.67 -4.48
N VAL A 24 -20.58 7.06 -5.58
CA VAL A 24 -19.96 5.85 -6.14
C VAL A 24 -18.57 6.20 -6.68
N LEU A 25 -17.57 5.39 -6.34
CA LEU A 25 -16.20 5.59 -6.84
C LEU A 25 -16.16 5.62 -8.36
N HIS A 26 -15.45 6.62 -8.91
CA HIS A 26 -15.17 6.67 -10.33
C HIS A 26 -14.26 5.48 -10.72
N VAL A 27 -14.42 4.93 -11.93
CA VAL A 27 -13.63 3.78 -12.41
C VAL A 27 -12.13 4.04 -12.29
N GLY A 28 -11.72 5.28 -12.54
CA GLY A 28 -10.37 5.75 -12.30
C GLY A 28 -9.93 5.50 -10.86
N GLU A 29 -10.71 5.92 -9.86
CA GLU A 29 -10.43 5.76 -8.43
C GLU A 29 -10.27 4.29 -8.05
N VAL A 30 -11.23 3.47 -8.49
CA VAL A 30 -11.23 2.01 -8.29
C VAL A 30 -9.94 1.39 -8.82
N ILE A 31 -9.52 1.68 -10.05
CA ILE A 31 -8.36 1.02 -10.65
C ILE A 31 -7.06 1.32 -9.88
N ILE A 32 -6.89 2.52 -9.33
CA ILE A 32 -5.65 2.81 -8.57
C ILE A 32 -5.71 2.23 -7.16
N CYS A 33 -6.86 2.27 -6.48
CA CYS A 33 -6.99 1.57 -5.21
C CYS A 33 -6.71 0.07 -5.37
N TRP A 34 -7.26 -0.54 -6.43
CA TRP A 34 -7.00 -1.93 -6.77
C TRP A 34 -5.53 -2.20 -7.09
N THR A 35 -4.90 -1.36 -7.91
CA THR A 35 -3.48 -1.49 -8.27
C THR A 35 -2.57 -1.29 -7.07
N TYR A 36 -2.92 -0.35 -6.18
CA TYR A 36 -2.17 -0.11 -4.96
C TYR A 36 -2.28 -1.30 -4.00
N LEU A 37 -3.46 -1.91 -3.87
CA LEU A 37 -3.61 -3.15 -3.12
C LEU A 37 -2.74 -4.27 -3.69
N ALA A 38 -2.74 -4.46 -5.01
CA ALA A 38 -1.90 -5.46 -5.66
C ALA A 38 -0.40 -5.23 -5.38
N LEU A 39 0.06 -3.97 -5.42
CA LEU A 39 1.43 -3.61 -5.07
C LEU A 39 1.77 -3.97 -3.61
N LEU A 40 0.86 -3.69 -2.67
CA LEU A 40 1.09 -3.98 -1.26
C LEU A 40 1.17 -5.47 -0.96
N GLU A 41 0.26 -6.27 -1.54
CA GLU A 41 0.21 -7.73 -1.36
C GLU A 41 1.45 -8.43 -1.95
N GLU A 42 1.91 -7.96 -3.12
CA GLU A 42 3.15 -8.46 -3.72
C GLU A 42 4.38 -8.04 -2.91
N ALA A 43 4.38 -6.81 -2.36
CA ALA A 43 5.45 -6.35 -1.49
C ALA A 43 5.59 -7.21 -0.24
N VAL A 44 4.48 -7.57 0.42
CA VAL A 44 4.50 -8.48 1.57
C VAL A 44 5.14 -9.82 1.20
N SER A 45 4.79 -10.36 0.04
CA SER A 45 5.33 -11.64 -0.44
C SER A 45 6.83 -11.60 -0.73
N LEU A 46 7.32 -10.49 -1.31
CA LEU A 46 8.75 -10.28 -1.57
C LEU A 46 9.53 -9.99 -0.27
N GLU A 47 8.93 -9.28 0.67
CA GLU A 47 9.55 -8.99 1.97
C GLU A 47 9.67 -10.26 2.83
N GLN A 48 8.68 -11.17 2.78
CA GLN A 48 8.79 -12.51 3.37
C GLN A 48 9.98 -13.29 2.78
N LEU A 49 10.14 -13.26 1.46
CA LEU A 49 11.29 -13.88 0.79
C LEU A 49 12.61 -13.25 1.27
N GLY A 50 12.68 -11.93 1.38
CA GLY A 50 13.83 -11.21 1.93
C GLY A 50 14.19 -11.66 3.35
N LEU A 51 13.20 -11.78 4.24
CA LEU A 51 13.37 -12.24 5.63
C LEU A 51 13.94 -13.67 5.72
N HIS A 52 13.48 -14.56 4.84
CA HIS A 52 13.94 -15.95 4.78
C HIS A 52 15.27 -16.12 4.05
N THR A 53 15.76 -15.07 3.38
CA THR A 53 16.99 -15.10 2.57
C THR A 53 18.17 -14.43 3.25
N THR A 54 17.96 -13.28 3.89
CA THR A 54 19.04 -12.53 4.54
C THR A 54 19.38 -13.12 5.91
N VAL A 55 20.62 -12.93 6.35
CA VAL A 55 21.08 -13.18 7.73
C VAL A 55 21.44 -11.89 8.45
N ASN A 56 21.40 -10.75 7.76
CA ASN A 56 21.74 -9.45 8.31
C ASN A 56 20.62 -8.95 9.24
N PRO A 57 20.89 -8.79 10.56
CA PRO A 57 19.85 -8.46 11.52
C PRO A 57 19.25 -7.06 11.29
N ALA A 58 20.05 -6.07 10.89
CA ALA A 58 19.57 -4.72 10.62
C ALA A 58 18.64 -4.69 9.39
N LEU A 59 19.00 -5.44 8.34
CA LEU A 59 18.15 -5.56 7.16
C LEU A 59 16.84 -6.29 7.49
N LYS A 60 16.90 -7.36 8.30
CA LYS A 60 15.68 -8.06 8.76
C LYS A 60 14.72 -7.13 9.50
N GLU A 61 15.22 -6.31 10.40
CA GLU A 61 14.40 -5.35 11.16
C GLU A 61 13.69 -4.37 10.22
N ILE A 62 14.41 -3.81 9.25
CA ILE A 62 13.84 -2.88 8.26
C ILE A 62 12.76 -3.58 7.44
N VAL A 63 13.06 -4.77 6.89
CA VAL A 63 12.12 -5.55 6.05
C VAL A 63 10.87 -5.94 6.85
N HIS A 64 11.02 -6.34 8.11
CA HIS A 64 9.89 -6.67 8.97
C HIS A 64 8.98 -5.47 9.19
N LYS A 65 9.55 -4.32 9.52
CA LYS A 65 8.80 -3.07 9.72
C LYS A 65 8.06 -2.62 8.46
N THR A 66 8.70 -2.72 7.29
CA THR A 66 8.06 -2.33 6.02
C THR A 66 6.98 -3.32 5.59
N MET A 67 7.14 -4.60 5.92
CA MET A 67 6.14 -5.67 5.72
C MET A 67 4.91 -5.47 6.61
N ASP A 68 5.08 -5.15 7.89
CA ASP A 68 3.98 -4.84 8.80
C ASP A 68 3.19 -3.62 8.31
N GLY A 69 3.91 -2.58 7.89
CA GLY A 69 3.31 -1.37 7.33
C GLY A 69 2.52 -1.65 6.04
N ALA A 70 3.02 -2.52 5.16
CA ALA A 70 2.30 -2.91 3.95
C ALA A 70 1.07 -3.78 4.26
N SER A 71 1.21 -4.75 5.17
CA SER A 71 0.13 -5.66 5.57
C SER A 71 -1.04 -4.89 6.21
N SER A 72 -0.73 -3.90 7.06
CA SER A 72 -1.72 -3.02 7.67
C SER A 72 -2.49 -2.20 6.63
N GLN A 73 -1.78 -1.61 5.65
CA GLN A 73 -2.40 -0.85 4.57
C GLN A 73 -3.24 -1.74 3.65
N ALA A 74 -2.73 -2.92 3.28
CA ALA A 74 -3.42 -3.89 2.45
C ALA A 74 -4.75 -4.32 3.09
N SER A 75 -4.72 -4.62 4.39
CA SER A 75 -5.92 -5.02 5.15
C SER A 75 -7.02 -3.96 5.11
N ARG A 76 -6.66 -2.69 5.36
CA ARG A 76 -7.61 -1.56 5.32
C ARG A 76 -8.17 -1.33 3.92
N LEU A 77 -7.32 -1.43 2.90
CA LEU A 77 -7.71 -1.19 1.52
C LEU A 77 -8.57 -2.34 0.97
N LYS A 78 -8.30 -3.57 1.40
CA LYS A 78 -9.10 -4.75 1.10
C LYS A 78 -10.51 -4.60 1.66
N GLU A 79 -10.64 -4.25 2.94
CA GLU A 79 -11.93 -3.98 3.57
C GLU A 79 -12.69 -2.87 2.82
N PHE A 80 -12.00 -1.78 2.49
CA PHE A 80 -12.58 -0.68 1.71
C PHE A 80 -13.12 -1.16 0.35
N LEU A 81 -12.30 -1.83 -0.46
CA LEU A 81 -12.69 -2.30 -1.79
C LEU A 81 -13.84 -3.33 -1.73
N GLN A 82 -13.85 -4.21 -0.73
CA GLN A 82 -14.93 -5.17 -0.52
C GLN A 82 -16.25 -4.46 -0.20
N ASN A 83 -16.23 -3.45 0.67
CA ASN A 83 -17.41 -2.66 1.02
C ASN A 83 -17.97 -1.89 -0.19
N GLU A 84 -17.11 -1.49 -1.12
CA GLU A 84 -17.47 -0.84 -2.39
C GLU A 84 -17.86 -1.84 -3.50
N GLY A 85 -17.91 -3.15 -3.20
CA GLY A 85 -18.30 -4.19 -4.16
C GLY A 85 -17.26 -4.49 -5.24
N VAL A 86 -16.01 -4.09 -5.02
CA VAL A 86 -14.90 -4.28 -5.96
C VAL A 86 -14.22 -5.62 -5.71
N SER A 87 -14.02 -6.41 -6.78
CA SER A 87 -13.25 -7.65 -6.71
C SER A 87 -11.79 -7.37 -6.36
N LEU A 88 -11.22 -8.15 -5.46
CA LEU A 88 -9.84 -8.00 -5.02
C LEU A 88 -8.83 -8.53 -6.05
N PRO A 89 -7.60 -7.99 -6.08
CA PRO A 89 -6.52 -8.56 -6.87
C PRO A 89 -6.14 -9.97 -6.39
N PRO A 90 -5.56 -10.80 -7.27
CA PRO A 90 -4.96 -12.06 -6.84
C PRO A 90 -3.83 -11.77 -5.85
N VAL A 91 -3.73 -12.59 -4.81
CA VAL A 91 -2.72 -12.47 -3.75
C VAL A 91 -1.79 -13.67 -3.84
N SER A 92 -0.48 -13.41 -3.73
CA SER A 92 0.55 -14.44 -3.64
C SER A 92 0.38 -15.25 -2.35
N GLU A 93 0.58 -16.56 -2.42
CA GLU A 93 0.55 -17.41 -1.22
C GLU A 93 1.71 -17.05 -0.27
N PRO A 94 1.51 -17.20 1.06
CA PRO A 94 2.57 -17.01 2.04
C PRO A 94 3.81 -17.84 1.71
N LYS A 95 4.99 -17.22 1.78
CA LYS A 95 6.23 -17.93 1.48
C LYS A 95 6.58 -18.90 2.62
N PRO A 96 6.94 -20.16 2.31
CA PRO A 96 7.40 -21.08 3.33
C PRO A 96 8.71 -20.58 3.95
N ILE A 97 8.93 -20.91 5.22
CA ILE A 97 10.17 -20.59 5.93
C ILE A 97 11.30 -21.43 5.30
N SER A 98 12.41 -20.78 4.95
CA SER A 98 13.62 -21.44 4.46
C SER A 98 14.83 -21.13 5.33
N ASP A 99 15.80 -22.04 5.38
CA ASP A 99 17.11 -21.76 5.95
C ASP A 99 17.96 -20.95 4.94
N PRO A 100 18.35 -19.70 5.25
CA PRO A 100 19.20 -18.88 4.40
C PRO A 100 20.50 -19.57 3.92
N SER A 101 21.04 -20.50 4.70
CA SER A 101 22.30 -21.20 4.37
C SER A 101 22.12 -22.28 3.31
N SER A 102 20.89 -22.79 3.16
CA SER A 102 20.51 -23.84 2.22
C SER A 102 20.14 -23.31 0.82
N ILE A 103 19.98 -21.99 0.66
CA ILE A 103 19.57 -21.37 -0.61
C ILE A 103 20.77 -21.36 -1.58
N PRO A 104 20.67 -21.96 -2.78
CA PRO A 104 21.73 -21.92 -3.77
C PRO A 104 22.12 -20.48 -4.14
N LEU A 105 23.42 -20.19 -4.26
CA LEU A 105 23.91 -18.82 -4.48
C LEU A 105 23.33 -18.15 -5.74
N GLY A 106 23.07 -18.90 -6.81
CA GLY A 106 22.44 -18.37 -8.02
C GLY A 106 20.94 -18.07 -7.92
N ALA A 107 20.28 -18.52 -6.84
CA ALA A 107 18.87 -18.25 -6.54
C ALA A 107 18.71 -17.34 -5.31
N LYS A 108 19.80 -17.04 -4.60
CA LYS A 108 19.78 -16.29 -3.35
C LYS A 108 19.84 -14.79 -3.64
N MET A 109 18.79 -14.06 -3.29
CA MET A 109 18.84 -12.59 -3.31
C MET A 109 19.92 -12.10 -2.34
N THR A 110 20.73 -11.18 -2.82
CA THR A 110 21.73 -10.48 -2.02
C THR A 110 21.05 -9.45 -1.11
N ASP A 111 21.72 -9.09 -0.02
CA ASP A 111 21.24 -8.02 0.87
C ASP A 111 21.01 -6.69 0.13
N ALA A 112 21.81 -6.39 -0.90
CA ALA A 112 21.65 -5.21 -1.73
C ALA A 112 20.40 -5.27 -2.61
N GLU A 113 20.10 -6.42 -3.22
CA GLU A 113 18.87 -6.61 -4.00
C GLU A 113 17.63 -6.51 -3.12
N ILE A 114 17.67 -7.08 -1.91
CA ILE A 114 16.58 -6.98 -0.93
C ILE A 114 16.37 -5.51 -0.53
N ALA A 115 17.43 -4.79 -0.16
CA ALA A 115 17.33 -3.38 0.21
C ALA A 115 16.81 -2.51 -0.95
N ASN A 116 17.26 -2.76 -2.18
CA ASN A 116 16.79 -2.06 -3.36
C ASN A 116 15.31 -2.35 -3.65
N ALA A 117 14.85 -3.59 -3.46
CA ALA A 117 13.45 -3.95 -3.63
C ALA A 117 12.54 -3.19 -2.63
N VAL A 118 12.95 -3.13 -1.35
CA VAL A 118 12.24 -2.34 -0.33
C VAL A 118 12.19 -0.85 -0.69
N ASN A 119 13.32 -0.29 -1.14
CA ASN A 119 13.39 1.12 -1.55
C ASN A 119 12.49 1.41 -2.77
N LEU A 120 12.53 0.54 -3.78
CA LEU A 120 11.70 0.68 -4.97
C LEU A 120 10.22 0.65 -4.62
N LYS A 121 9.78 -0.32 -3.81
CA LYS A 121 8.42 -0.38 -3.28
C LYS A 121 8.01 0.93 -2.60
N LEU A 122 8.84 1.43 -1.68
CA LEU A 122 8.51 2.64 -0.92
C LEU A 122 8.38 3.85 -1.85
N ALA A 123 9.31 4.01 -2.79
CA ALA A 123 9.25 5.08 -3.78
C ALA A 123 7.98 4.97 -4.64
N SER A 124 7.65 3.77 -5.15
CA SER A 124 6.43 3.52 -5.91
C SER A 124 5.18 3.85 -5.12
N ALA A 125 5.10 3.43 -3.85
CA ALA A 125 3.96 3.73 -2.99
C ALA A 125 3.79 5.23 -2.76
N ILE A 126 4.88 5.94 -2.47
CA ILE A 126 4.89 7.40 -2.30
C ILE A 126 4.42 8.09 -3.59
N THR A 127 4.96 7.68 -4.74
CA THR A 127 4.58 8.24 -6.04
C THR A 127 3.10 8.01 -6.34
N MET A 128 2.58 6.80 -6.11
CA MET A 128 1.16 6.50 -6.34
C MET A 128 0.24 7.36 -5.46
N CYS A 129 0.58 7.51 -4.18
CA CYS A 129 -0.15 8.40 -3.27
C CYS A 129 -0.08 9.87 -3.73
N ALA A 130 1.10 10.36 -4.11
CA ALA A 130 1.30 11.74 -4.53
C ALA A 130 0.59 12.07 -5.86
N THR A 131 0.64 11.17 -6.84
CA THR A 131 -0.07 11.34 -8.11
C THR A 131 -1.58 11.43 -7.90
N ARG A 132 -2.12 10.70 -6.91
CA ARG A 132 -3.55 10.75 -6.57
C ARG A 132 -3.98 12.02 -5.88
N LEU A 133 -3.19 12.50 -4.92
CA LEU A 133 -3.47 13.77 -4.25
C LEU A 133 -3.59 14.90 -5.28
N ARG A 134 -2.77 14.89 -6.34
CA ARG A 134 -2.84 15.90 -7.40
C ARG A 134 -4.17 15.86 -8.16
N THR A 135 -4.67 14.68 -8.52
CA THR A 135 -5.90 14.56 -9.33
C THR A 135 -7.18 14.86 -8.56
N VAL A 136 -7.17 14.76 -7.23
CA VAL A 136 -8.31 15.13 -6.36
C VAL A 136 -8.41 16.65 -6.15
N VAL A 137 -7.29 17.38 -6.26
CA VAL A 137 -7.28 18.85 -6.12
C VAL A 137 -7.74 19.55 -7.42
N GLU A 138 -7.63 18.87 -8.56
CA GLU A 138 -7.95 19.42 -9.89
C GLU A 138 -9.36 19.02 -10.41
N GLY A 139 -10.09 18.15 -9.70
CA GLY A 139 -11.44 17.69 -10.04
C GLY A 139 -12.48 18.20 -9.05
#